data_AF-A0A8K0GG75-F1
#
_entry.id   AF-A0A8K0GG75-F1
#
_cell.length_a   1.000
_cell.length_b   1.000
_cell.length_c   1.000
_cell.angle_alpha   90.00
_cell.angle_beta   90.00
_cell.angle_gamma   90.00
#
_symmetry.space_group_name_H-M   'P 1'
#
loop_
_entity.id
_entity.type
_entity.pdbx_description
1 polymer ?
#
loop_
_entity_poly.entity_id
_entity_poly.type
_entity_poly.pdbx_seq_one_letter_code
_entity_poly.pdbx_strand_id
1 'polypeptide(L)' 'AVAVSDALYFSNWYSYNIPSLKLPLLLIMQHSQKEITIKGGGLVTINAETVVN' A
#
# COMPACT_ATOMS: atom_id res chain seq x y z
N ALA A 1 3.47 -0.97 3.57
CA ALA A 1 2.03 -1.18 3.79
C ALA A 1 1.61 -2.50 3.16
N VAL A 2 1.94 -3.60 3.86
CA VAL A 2 1.74 -4.98 3.40
C VAL A 2 0.24 -5.32 3.20
N ALA A 3 -0.64 -4.73 4.02
CA ALA A 3 -2.07 -5.05 4.00
C ALA A 3 -2.82 -4.66 2.71
N VAL A 4 -2.43 -3.57 2.03
CA VAL A 4 -3.15 -3.08 0.83
C VAL A 4 -2.76 -3.89 -0.41
N SER A 5 -1.46 -4.17 -0.57
CA SER A 5 -0.98 -5.04 -1.65
C SER A 5 -1.51 -6.46 -1.49
N ASP A 6 -1.57 -6.98 -0.27
CA ASP A 6 -2.10 -8.32 0.01
C ASP A 6 -3.59 -8.40 -0.28
N ALA A 7 -4.39 -7.44 0.21
CA ALA A 7 -5.82 -7.39 -0.08
C ALA A 7 -6.12 -7.34 -1.59
N LEU A 8 -5.32 -6.56 -2.33
CA LEU A 8 -5.41 -6.51 -3.79
C LEU A 8 -4.93 -7.79 -4.46
N TYR A 9 -3.84 -8.41 -3.98
CA TYR A 9 -3.32 -9.66 -4.53
C TYR A 9 -4.32 -10.82 -4.35
N PHE A 10 -4.97 -10.90 -3.18
CA PHE A 10 -6.01 -11.88 -2.88
C PHE A 10 -7.37 -11.52 -3.50
N SER A 11 -7.52 -10.32 -4.08
CA SER A 11 -8.69 -9.97 -4.87
C SER A 11 -8.65 -10.60 -6.27
N ASN A 12 -9.80 -10.78 -6.90
CA ASN A 12 -9.91 -11.32 -8.26
C ASN A 12 -9.62 -10.26 -9.34
N TRP A 13 -8.63 -9.38 -9.12
CA TRP A 13 -8.35 -8.18 -9.93
C TRP A 13 -8.05 -8.47 -11.39
N TYR A 14 -7.45 -9.62 -11.67
CA TYR A 14 -7.13 -10.10 -13.02
C TYR A 14 -8.38 -10.42 -13.84
N SER A 15 -9.51 -10.73 -13.19
CA SER A 15 -10.80 -10.97 -13.83
C SER A 15 -11.62 -9.70 -14.04
N TYR A 16 -11.18 -8.54 -13.57
CA TYR A 16 -11.85 -7.29 -13.88
C TYR A 16 -11.78 -7.03 -15.38
N ASN A 17 -12.93 -7.06 -16.04
CA ASN A 17 -13.05 -6.83 -17.48
C ASN A 17 -13.07 -5.33 -17.82
N ILE A 18 -12.29 -4.57 -17.07
CA ILE A 18 -12.13 -3.13 -17.19
C ILE A 18 -10.63 -2.89 -17.41
N PRO A 19 -10.16 -2.88 -18.68
CA PRO A 19 -8.73 -2.74 -18.99
C PRO A 19 -8.08 -1.52 -18.36
N SER A 20 -8.84 -0.44 -18.18
CA SER A 20 -8.39 0.80 -17.55
C SER A 20 -8.07 0.67 -16.06
N LEU A 21 -8.51 -0.39 -15.37
CA LEU A 21 -8.21 -0.61 -13.94
C LEU A 21 -6.90 -1.36 -13.71
N LYS A 22 -6.41 -2.14 -14.67
CA LYS A 22 -5.23 -2.99 -14.46
C LYS A 22 -3.96 -2.20 -14.15
N LEU A 23 -3.71 -1.13 -14.91
CA LEU A 23 -2.53 -0.28 -14.71
C LEU A 23 -2.58 0.49 -13.38
N PRO A 24 -3.69 1.17 -13.01
CA PRO A 24 -3.83 1.77 -11.68
C PRO A 24 -3.63 0.78 -10.52
N LEU A 25 -4.19 -0.43 -10.60
CA LEU A 25 -4.06 -1.44 -9.54
C LEU A 25 -2.61 -1.90 -9.38
N LEU A 26 -1.89 -2.10 -10.48
CA LEU A 26 -0.46 -2.42 -10.45
C LEU A 26 0.36 -1.30 -9.79
N LEU A 27 0.06 -0.04 -10.13
CA LEU A 27 0.73 1.11 -9.53
C LEU A 27 0.46 1.18 -8.01
N ILE A 28 -0.79 0.95 -7.58
CA ILE A 28 -1.13 0.91 -6.15
C ILE A 28 -0.34 -0.19 -5.44
N MET A 29 -0.32 -1.41 -5.98
CA MET A 29 0.47 -2.52 -5.41
C MET A 29 1.96 -2.17 -5.31
N GLN A 30 2.54 -1.55 -6.34
CA GLN A 30 3.95 -1.15 -6.34
C GLN A 30 4.25 -0.05 -5.32
N HIS A 31 3.36 0.93 -5.17
CA HIS A 31 3.55 2.07 -4.27
C HIS A 31 3.23 1.75 -2.80
N SER A 32 2.33 0.81 -2.53
CA SER A 32 1.97 0.36 -1.18
C SER A 32 3.05 -0.46 -0.47
N GLN A 33 4.11 -0.89 -1.18
CA GLN A 33 5.24 -1.58 -0.55
C GLN A 33 6.01 -0.66 0.42
N LYS A 34 5.88 0.67 0.28
CA LYS A 34 6.48 1.61 1.23
C LYS A 34 5.71 1.64 2.54
N GLU A 35 6.45 1.75 3.63
CA GLU A 35 5.87 1.95 4.95
C GLU A 35 5.26 3.34 5.07
N ILE A 36 4.08 3.45 5.71
CA ILE A 36 3.46 4.75 5.96
C ILE A 36 4.19 5.35 7.15
N THR A 37 5.15 6.21 6.85
CA THR A 37 5.95 6.91 7.84
C THR A 37 5.53 8.36 7.92
N ILE A 38 5.12 8.80 9.10
CA ILE A 38 4.89 10.22 9.39
C ILE A 38 6.21 10.79 9.93
N LYS A 39 6.78 11.77 9.23
CA LYS A 39 7.99 12.47 9.67
C LYS A 39 7.62 13.79 10.36
N GLY A 40 7.87 13.89 11.65
CA GLY A 40 7.71 15.13 12.44
C GLY A 40 9.02 15.91 12.49
N GLY A 41 9.06 17.11 11.89
CA GLY A 41 10.18 18.06 12.00
C GLY A 41 11.56 17.55 11.54
N GLY A 42 11.64 16.42 10.83
CA GLY A 42 12.89 15.77 10.44
C GLY A 42 13.57 14.94 11.54
N LEU A 43 13.03 14.93 12.76
CA LEU A 43 13.65 14.30 13.93
C LEU A 43 12.94 13.02 14.35
N VAL A 44 11.65 12.87 14.03
CA VAL A 44 10.84 11.73 14.48
C VAL A 44 10.21 11.04 13.29
N THR A 45 10.44 9.74 13.18
CA THR A 45 9.79 8.83 12.23
C THR A 45 8.80 7.99 13.03
N ILE A 46 7.50 8.22 12.81
CA ILE A 46 6.42 7.47 13.47
C ILE A 46 5.81 6.54 12.42
N ASN A 47 5.73 5.25 12.73
CA ASN A 47 4.96 4.26 12.00
C ASN A 47 3.97 3.57 12.96
N ALA A 48 3.01 2.82 12.41
CA ALA A 48 2.01 2.13 13.21
C ALA A 48 2.60 1.06 14.15
N GLU A 49 3.77 0.51 13.84
CA GLU A 49 4.44 -0.50 14.66
C GLU A 49 5.11 0.11 15.91
N THR A 50 5.62 1.34 15.81
CA THR A 50 6.29 2.08 16.89
C THR A 50 5.30 2.66 17.90
N VAL A 51 4.05 2.94 17.49
CA VAL A 51 3.00 3.45 18.40
C VAL A 51 2.40 2.34 19.27
N VAL A 52 2.51 1.08 18.84
CA VAL A 52 1.83 -0.07 19.44
C VAL A 52 2.77 -0.89 20.36
N ASN A 53 4.05 -0.50 20.46
CA ASN A 53 5.01 -0.96 21.47
C ASN A 53 5.33 0.16 22.46
#